data_AF-A0A271JE39-F1
#
_entry.id   AF-A0A271JE39-F1
#
_cell.length_a   1.000
_cell.length_b   1.000
_cell.length_c   1.000
_cell.angle_alpha   90.00
_cell.angle_beta   90.00
_cell.angle_gamma   90.00
#
_symmetry.space_group_name_H-M   'P 1'
#
loop_
_entity.id
_entity.type
_entity.pdbx_description
1 polymer ?
#
loop_
_entity_poly.entity_id
_entity_poly.type
_entity_poly.pdbx_seq_one_letter_code
_entity_poly.pdbx_strand_id
1 'polypeptide(L)'
;MPAAPADLSLDYRWSAGSMPPPHHYAVRIRLDADGAEVALRPGYAGADTPTWTVPLTPTAFDRETLVTALREAGLFEADWTPRRPRHIGGSGWTLRVTAEGRSVSVPRDAVAEAGDPAAVETAVRALVPDAVWADLRARRQAFIAAPG
;
A
#
# COMPACT_ATOMS: atom_id res chain seq x y z
N MET A 1 13.71 -20.98 -0.18
CA MET A 1 13.10 -19.80 0.45
C MET A 1 12.26 -20.28 1.63
N PRO A 2 12.22 -19.57 2.77
CA PRO A 2 11.31 -19.94 3.85
C PRO A 2 9.86 -19.67 3.41
N ALA A 3 8.94 -20.55 3.81
CA ALA A 3 7.52 -20.39 3.54
C ALA A 3 6.97 -19.10 4.16
N ALA A 4 5.96 -18.51 3.53
CA ALA A 4 5.32 -17.31 4.06
C ALA A 4 4.68 -17.61 5.43
N PRO A 5 4.77 -16.68 6.40
CA PRO A 5 4.15 -16.84 7.72
C PRO A 5 2.64 -17.00 7.61
N ALA A 6 2.05 -17.89 8.41
CA ALA A 6 0.59 -18.06 8.46
C ALA A 6 -0.14 -16.84 9.03
N ASP A 7 0.54 -16.03 9.85
CA ASP A 7 0.04 -14.80 10.43
C ASP A 7 0.30 -13.55 9.55
N LEU A 8 0.76 -13.76 8.31
CA LEU A 8 1.08 -12.68 7.39
C LEU A 8 -0.16 -11.83 7.13
N SER A 9 -0.12 -10.59 7.61
CA SER A 9 -1.11 -9.57 7.31
C SER A 9 -0.46 -8.25 6.96
N LEU A 10 -1.09 -7.51 6.06
CA LEU A 10 -0.60 -6.24 5.55
C LEU A 10 -1.77 -5.28 5.32
N ASP A 11 -1.62 -4.05 5.78
CA ASP A 11 -2.50 -2.93 5.45
C ASP A 11 -1.63 -1.76 4.99
N TYR A 12 -1.54 -1.60 3.67
CA TYR A 12 -0.89 -0.46 3.03
C TYR A 12 -1.94 0.55 2.62
N ARG A 13 -1.66 1.82 2.90
CA ARG A 13 -2.50 2.94 2.49
C ARG A 13 -1.62 3.99 1.87
N TRP A 14 -1.99 4.44 0.68
CA TRP A 14 -1.40 5.57 0.00
C TRP A 14 -2.47 6.60 -0.29
N SER A 15 -2.15 7.86 -0.08
CA SER A 15 -3.01 8.98 -0.45
C SER A 15 -2.22 9.99 -1.25
N ALA A 16 -2.83 10.49 -2.32
CA ALA A 16 -2.41 11.72 -2.95
C ALA A 16 -2.39 12.83 -1.91
N GLY A 17 -1.47 13.78 -2.04
CA GLY A 17 -1.52 14.99 -1.24
C GLY A 17 -2.78 15.79 -1.54
N SER A 18 -3.00 16.85 -0.77
CA SER A 18 -4.09 17.79 -1.02
C SER A 18 -3.98 18.33 -2.45
N MET A 19 -4.81 17.77 -3.33
CA MET A 19 -4.95 18.18 -4.71
C MET A 19 -6.37 18.71 -4.90
N PRO A 20 -6.57 19.73 -5.75
CA PRO A 20 -7.91 20.12 -6.14
C PRO A 20 -8.64 18.90 -6.74
N PRO A 21 -9.93 18.69 -6.43
CA PRO A 21 -10.76 17.77 -7.18
C PRO A 21 -10.67 18.08 -8.69
N PRO A 22 -10.74 17.08 -9.57
CA PRO A 22 -10.97 15.64 -9.31
C PRO A 22 -9.68 14.82 -9.13
N HIS A 23 -8.53 15.47 -8.95
CA HIS A 23 -7.24 14.79 -9.07
C HIS A 23 -6.80 14.00 -7.84
N HIS A 24 -7.36 14.27 -6.65
CA HIS A 24 -7.07 13.47 -5.46
C HIS A 24 -7.47 12.00 -5.65
N TYR A 25 -6.69 11.07 -5.13
CA TYR A 25 -7.05 9.65 -5.07
C TYR A 25 -6.31 8.96 -3.93
N ALA A 26 -6.87 7.85 -3.45
CA ALA A 26 -6.25 7.01 -2.45
C ALA A 26 -6.24 5.55 -2.92
N VAL A 27 -5.21 4.83 -2.52
CA VAL A 27 -5.05 3.40 -2.78
C VAL A 27 -4.85 2.68 -1.45
N ARG A 28 -5.49 1.53 -1.31
CA ARG A 28 -5.30 0.64 -0.18
C ARG A 28 -5.00 -0.75 -0.70
N ILE A 29 -3.97 -1.38 -0.17
CA ILE A 29 -3.66 -2.79 -0.44
C ILE A 29 -3.75 -3.52 0.89
N ARG A 30 -4.49 -4.62 0.90
CA ARG A 30 -4.63 -5.49 2.05
C ARG A 30 -4.23 -6.91 1.67
N LEU A 31 -3.60 -7.58 2.61
CA LEU A 31 -3.29 -9.00 2.56
C LEU A 31 -3.58 -9.56 3.94
N ASP A 32 -4.24 -10.71 4.00
CA ASP A 32 -4.47 -11.47 5.22
C ASP A 32 -4.45 -12.98 4.90
N ALA A 33 -4.89 -13.78 5.87
CA ALA A 33 -4.99 -15.23 5.73
C ALA A 33 -6.02 -15.64 4.66
N ASP A 34 -7.06 -14.84 4.45
CA ASP A 34 -8.18 -15.15 3.55
C ASP A 34 -7.88 -14.73 2.10
N GLY A 35 -7.05 -13.72 1.89
CA GLY A 35 -6.67 -13.29 0.55
C GLY A 35 -5.91 -11.98 0.50
N ALA A 36 -5.92 -11.35 -0.67
CA ALA A 36 -5.48 -9.98 -0.83
C ALA A 36 -6.52 -9.18 -1.60
N GLU A 37 -6.52 -7.87 -1.41
CA GLU A 37 -7.35 -6.95 -2.16
C GLU A 37 -6.62 -5.63 -2.39
N VAL A 38 -6.90 -5.01 -3.52
CA VAL A 38 -6.53 -3.62 -3.79
C VAL A 38 -7.78 -2.79 -3.97
N ALA A 39 -7.86 -1.66 -3.28
CA ALA A 39 -8.95 -0.71 -3.38
C ALA A 39 -8.43 0.65 -3.84
N LEU A 40 -9.05 1.22 -4.88
CA LEU A 40 -8.78 2.58 -5.35
C LEU A 40 -10.02 3.45 -5.17
N ARG A 41 -9.83 4.62 -4.57
CA ARG A 41 -10.86 5.65 -4.43
C ARG A 41 -10.46 6.91 -5.20
N PRO A 42 -11.20 7.31 -6.25
CA PRO A 42 -10.91 8.49 -7.07
C PRO A 42 -11.53 9.74 -6.44
N GLY A 43 -10.85 10.34 -5.47
CA GLY A 43 -11.29 11.60 -4.86
C GLY A 43 -11.19 11.60 -3.35
N TYR A 44 -11.74 12.65 -2.74
CA TYR A 44 -11.93 12.72 -1.29
C TYR A 44 -13.05 11.76 -0.86
N ALA A 45 -13.08 11.38 0.41
CA ALA A 45 -14.18 10.56 0.92
C ALA A 45 -15.48 11.38 0.88
N GLY A 46 -16.46 10.92 0.12
CA GLY A 46 -17.78 11.54 -0.02
C GLY A 46 -18.81 10.50 -0.46
N ALA A 47 -20.10 10.83 -0.32
CA ALA A 47 -21.20 9.92 -0.66
C ALA A 47 -21.16 9.47 -2.13
N ASP A 48 -20.70 10.35 -3.02
CA ASP A 48 -20.71 10.14 -4.47
C ASP A 48 -19.40 9.57 -5.03
N THR A 49 -18.41 9.30 -4.17
CA THR A 49 -17.11 8.79 -4.63
C THR A 49 -17.05 7.27 -4.54
N PRO A 50 -17.07 6.54 -5.68
CA PRO A 50 -17.01 5.08 -5.66
C PRO A 50 -15.67 4.60 -5.09
N THR A 51 -15.66 3.43 -4.46
CA THR A 51 -14.42 2.72 -4.14
C THR A 51 -14.38 1.45 -4.96
N TRP A 52 -13.40 1.33 -5.85
CA TRP A 52 -13.22 0.14 -6.66
C TRP A 52 -12.29 -0.82 -5.95
N THR A 53 -12.84 -1.93 -5.45
CA THR A 53 -12.08 -3.02 -4.85
C THR A 53 -11.91 -4.14 -5.85
N VAL A 54 -10.68 -4.63 -5.99
CA VAL A 54 -10.33 -5.79 -6.81
C VAL A 54 -9.69 -6.84 -5.91
N PRO A 55 -10.27 -8.03 -5.76
CA PRO A 55 -9.65 -9.12 -5.04
C PRO A 55 -8.43 -9.62 -5.82
N LEU A 56 -7.39 -9.99 -5.09
CA LEU A 56 -6.14 -10.52 -5.58
C LEU A 56 -5.96 -11.92 -5.02
N THR A 57 -5.40 -12.82 -5.83
CA THR A 57 -5.10 -14.19 -5.43
C THR A 57 -3.59 -14.42 -5.51
N PRO A 58 -2.79 -13.83 -4.61
CA PRO A 58 -1.35 -14.02 -4.61
C PRO A 58 -1.03 -15.47 -4.31
N THR A 59 -0.10 -16.03 -5.08
CA THR A 59 0.38 -17.40 -4.89
C THR A 59 1.23 -17.49 -3.61
N ALA A 60 1.51 -18.71 -3.15
CA ALA A 60 2.46 -18.91 -2.05
C ALA A 60 3.83 -18.28 -2.37
N PHE A 61 4.27 -18.39 -3.63
CA PHE A 61 5.52 -17.78 -4.10
C PHE A 61 5.49 -16.24 -4.02
N ASP A 62 4.37 -15.59 -4.36
CA ASP A 62 4.25 -14.14 -4.24
C ASP A 62 4.31 -13.68 -2.78
N ARG A 63 3.65 -14.42 -1.88
CA ARG A 63 3.69 -14.16 -0.44
C ARG A 63 5.10 -14.34 0.14
N GLU A 64 5.80 -15.39 -0.26
CA GLU A 64 7.20 -15.64 0.12
C GLU A 64 8.12 -14.53 -0.39
N THR A 65 7.98 -14.15 -1.65
CA THR A 65 8.76 -13.09 -2.29
C THR A 65 8.53 -11.75 -1.61
N LEU A 66 7.29 -11.42 -1.26
CA LEU A 66 6.94 -10.23 -0.50
C LEU A 66 7.65 -10.23 0.87
N VAL A 67 7.56 -11.32 1.63
CA VAL A 67 8.17 -11.42 2.96
C VAL A 67 9.69 -11.29 2.87
N THR A 68 10.33 -11.94 1.89
CA THR A 68 11.76 -11.82 1.63
C THR A 68 12.12 -10.38 1.31
N ALA A 69 11.42 -9.73 0.37
CA ALA A 69 11.70 -8.35 -0.01
C ALA A 69 11.51 -7.36 1.17
N LEU A 70 10.50 -7.57 2.02
CA LEU A 70 10.28 -6.75 3.21
C LEU A 70 11.40 -6.93 4.26
N ARG A 71 11.95 -8.14 4.39
CA ARG A 71 13.12 -8.38 5.26
C ARG A 71 14.37 -7.73 4.71
N GLU A 72 14.64 -7.91 3.43
CA GLU A 72 15.79 -7.30 2.74
C GLU A 72 15.72 -5.77 2.77
N ALA A 73 14.52 -5.20 2.72
CA ALA A 73 14.30 -3.77 2.90
C ALA A 73 14.45 -3.28 4.36
N GLY A 74 14.78 -4.18 5.30
CA GLY A 74 15.00 -3.87 6.70
C GLY A 74 13.72 -3.59 7.49
N LEU A 75 12.53 -3.95 6.98
CA LEU A 75 11.25 -3.60 7.62
C LEU A 75 11.18 -4.02 9.08
N PHE A 76 11.66 -5.22 9.39
CA PHE A 76 11.55 -5.81 10.72
C PHE A 76 12.73 -5.48 11.65
N GLU A 77 13.78 -4.85 11.12
CA GLU A 77 15.00 -4.49 11.86
C GLU A 77 15.09 -2.98 12.11
N ALA A 78 14.43 -2.18 11.27
CA ALA A 78 14.41 -0.74 11.37
C ALA A 78 13.49 -0.21 12.48
N ASP A 79 13.97 0.81 13.18
CA ASP A 79 13.15 1.63 14.07
C ASP A 79 12.49 2.76 13.26
N TRP A 80 11.25 2.50 12.83
CA TRP A 80 10.49 3.42 11.99
C TRP A 80 9.96 4.59 12.82
N THR A 81 10.67 5.72 12.75
CA THR A 81 10.25 6.94 13.46
C THR A 81 9.63 7.93 12.49
N PRO A 82 8.51 8.59 12.86
CA PRO A 82 7.94 9.64 12.02
C PRO A 82 8.90 10.81 11.95
N ARG A 83 9.22 11.27 10.73
CA ARG A 83 10.11 12.41 10.52
C ARG A 83 9.61 13.66 11.25
N ARG A 84 10.54 14.38 11.89
CA ARG A 84 10.31 15.69 12.50
C ARG A 84 11.19 16.76 11.85
N PRO A 85 10.65 17.95 11.50
CA PRO A 85 9.23 18.33 11.56
C PRO A 85 8.36 17.49 10.61
N ARG A 86 7.10 17.26 10.99
CA ARG A 86 6.16 16.53 10.13
C ARG A 86 5.95 17.34 8.85
N HIS A 87 6.15 16.70 7.71
CA HIS A 87 5.87 17.34 6.43
C HIS A 87 4.35 17.44 6.27
N ILE A 88 3.80 18.65 6.24
CA ILE A 88 2.37 18.90 6.04
C ILE A 88 2.16 19.20 4.56
N GLY A 89 1.57 18.26 3.83
CA GLY A 89 1.35 18.33 2.38
C GLY A 89 2.08 17.24 1.60
N GLY A 90 1.72 17.07 0.34
CA GLY A 90 2.29 16.02 -0.54
C GLY A 90 1.61 14.66 -0.41
N SER A 91 1.91 13.74 -1.32
CA SER A 91 1.47 12.35 -1.21
C SER A 91 2.21 11.65 -0.08
N GLY A 92 1.60 10.61 0.48
CA GLY A 92 2.24 9.82 1.51
C GLY A 92 1.58 8.46 1.61
N TRP A 93 2.30 7.53 2.22
CA TRP A 93 1.80 6.22 2.54
C TRP A 93 2.06 5.84 3.98
N THR A 94 1.30 4.88 4.46
CA THR A 94 1.48 4.21 5.75
C THR A 94 1.37 2.73 5.51
N LEU A 95 2.11 1.96 6.28
CA LEU A 95 2.08 0.51 6.20
C LEU A 95 1.97 -0.09 7.59
N ARG A 96 1.17 -1.13 7.71
CA ARG A 96 1.20 -2.03 8.86
C ARG A 96 1.40 -3.45 8.34
N VAL A 97 2.37 -4.16 8.89
CA VAL A 97 2.65 -5.56 8.56
C VAL A 97 2.70 -6.37 9.84
N THR A 98 2.11 -7.55 9.84
CA THR A 98 2.35 -8.59 10.84
C THR A 98 2.90 -9.82 10.16
N ALA A 99 4.00 -10.37 10.68
CA ALA A 99 4.62 -11.60 10.20
C ALA A 99 5.47 -12.21 11.32
N GLU A 100 5.44 -13.53 11.47
CA GLU A 100 6.25 -14.25 12.48
C GLU A 100 6.01 -13.77 13.92
N GLY A 101 4.78 -13.40 14.26
CA GLY A 101 4.40 -12.85 15.55
C GLY A 101 4.92 -11.42 15.80
N ARG A 102 5.53 -10.77 14.80
CA ARG A 102 6.00 -9.38 14.88
C ARG A 102 5.09 -8.47 14.07
N SER A 103 4.57 -7.43 14.72
CA SER A 103 3.82 -6.35 14.05
C SER A 103 4.68 -5.09 13.95
N VAL A 104 4.90 -4.62 12.72
CA VAL A 104 5.62 -3.38 12.43
C VAL A 104 4.66 -2.38 11.79
N SER A 105 4.77 -1.12 12.19
CA SER A 105 4.00 -0.02 11.62
C SER A 105 4.94 1.05 11.10
N VAL A 106 4.89 1.31 9.80
CA VAL A 106 5.61 2.42 9.16
C VAL A 106 4.69 3.63 9.11
N PRO A 107 4.98 4.69 9.90
CA PRO A 107 4.20 5.91 9.83
C PRO A 107 4.44 6.65 8.52
N ARG A 108 3.56 7.61 8.23
CA ARG A 108 3.74 8.50 7.09
C ARG A 108 5.02 9.32 7.26
N ASP A 109 5.77 9.49 6.19
CA ASP A 109 7.06 10.19 6.19
C ASP A 109 8.03 9.59 7.21
N ALA A 110 7.98 8.26 7.41
CA ALA A 110 8.91 7.59 8.30
C ALA A 110 10.35 7.74 7.79
N VAL A 111 11.27 7.94 8.73
CA VAL A 111 12.70 7.77 8.52
C VAL A 111 13.14 6.53 9.29
N ALA A 112 14.03 5.78 8.68
CA ALA A 112 14.65 4.61 9.25
C ALA A 112 16.14 4.67 8.94
N GLU A 113 16.99 4.45 9.95
CA GLU A 113 18.44 4.38 9.78
C GLU A 113 18.86 3.09 9.04
N ALA A 114 18.16 1.99 9.30
CA ALA A 114 18.47 0.65 8.78
C ALA A 114 17.44 0.09 7.80
N GLY A 115 16.38 0.86 7.47
CA GLY A 115 15.30 0.43 6.60
C GLY A 115 15.18 1.34 5.39
N ASP A 116 14.81 0.77 4.24
CA ASP A 116 14.57 1.53 3.01
C ASP A 116 13.06 1.67 2.75
N PRO A 117 12.44 2.83 3.04
CA PRO A 117 11.02 3.05 2.81
C PRO A 117 10.63 2.86 1.33
N ALA A 118 11.49 3.22 0.38
CA ALA A 118 11.18 3.10 -1.04
C ALA A 118 11.19 1.64 -1.49
N ALA A 119 12.12 0.83 -0.99
CA ALA A 119 12.13 -0.61 -1.22
C ALA A 119 10.89 -1.29 -0.61
N VAL A 120 10.50 -0.91 0.62
CA VAL A 120 9.27 -1.39 1.27
C VAL A 120 8.04 -1.06 0.42
N GLU A 121 7.88 0.19 -0.02
CA GLU A 121 6.75 0.59 -0.86
C GLU A 121 6.72 -0.19 -2.19
N THR A 122 7.88 -0.37 -2.81
CA THR A 122 8.03 -1.10 -4.08
C THR A 122 7.61 -2.56 -3.93
N ALA A 123 8.08 -3.23 -2.87
CA ALA A 123 7.74 -4.62 -2.58
C ALA A 123 6.24 -4.83 -2.39
N VAL A 124 5.57 -3.93 -1.65
CA VAL A 124 4.13 -4.02 -1.43
C VAL A 124 3.33 -3.78 -2.71
N ARG A 125 3.74 -2.80 -3.52
CA ARG A 125 3.07 -2.50 -4.80
C ARG A 125 3.22 -3.62 -5.82
N ALA A 126 4.33 -4.36 -5.77
CA ALA A 126 4.58 -5.51 -6.64
C ALA A 126 3.59 -6.68 -6.40
N LEU A 127 2.90 -6.71 -5.25
CA LEU A 127 1.84 -7.69 -4.98
C LEU A 127 0.64 -7.53 -5.92
N VAL A 128 0.43 -6.32 -6.45
CA VAL A 128 -0.68 -6.01 -7.33
C VAL A 128 -0.21 -6.15 -8.78
N PRO A 129 -0.81 -7.06 -9.58
CA PRO A 129 -0.42 -7.25 -10.97
C PRO A 129 -0.60 -5.98 -11.80
N ASP A 130 0.27 -5.75 -12.78
CA ASP A 130 0.19 -4.58 -13.68
C ASP A 130 -1.16 -4.46 -14.40
N ALA A 131 -1.79 -5.59 -14.74
CA ALA A 131 -3.11 -5.62 -15.34
C ALA A 131 -4.18 -4.99 -14.42
N VAL A 132 -4.10 -5.23 -13.11
CA VAL A 132 -5.02 -4.64 -12.12
C VAL A 132 -4.75 -3.15 -11.98
N TRP A 133 -3.47 -2.73 -11.96
CA TRP A 133 -3.12 -1.32 -11.99
C TRP A 133 -3.64 -0.60 -13.23
N ALA A 134 -3.52 -1.22 -14.40
CA ALA A 134 -4.00 -0.67 -15.66
C ALA A 134 -5.53 -0.49 -15.64
N ASP A 135 -6.28 -1.49 -15.18
CA ASP A 135 -7.75 -1.42 -15.03
C ASP A 135 -8.17 -0.30 -14.07
N LEU A 136 -7.57 -0.24 -12.88
CA LEU A 136 -7.85 0.81 -11.89
C LEU A 136 -7.52 2.22 -12.42
N ARG A 137 -6.43 2.37 -13.17
CA ARG A 137 -6.07 3.64 -13.84
C ARG A 137 -7.09 4.02 -14.91
N ALA A 138 -7.54 3.06 -15.73
CA ALA A 138 -8.55 3.28 -16.76
C ALA A 138 -9.88 3.72 -16.15
N ARG A 139 -10.35 3.04 -15.10
CA ARG A 139 -11.56 3.43 -14.34
C ARG A 139 -11.45 4.86 -13.80
N ARG A 140 -10.29 5.21 -13.22
CA ARG A 140 -10.02 6.58 -12.73
C ARG A 140 -10.06 7.61 -13.86
N GLN A 141 -9.44 7.33 -15.00
CA GLN A 141 -9.46 8.23 -16.15
C GLN A 141 -10.89 8.45 -16.65
N ALA A 142 -11.70 7.39 -16.74
CA ALA A 142 -13.11 7.49 -17.11
C ALA A 142 -13.91 8.35 -16.12
N PHE A 143 -13.69 8.18 -14.80
CA PHE A 143 -14.34 9.00 -13.77
C PHE A 143 -13.96 10.49 -13.84
N ILE A 144 -12.70 10.80 -14.19
CA ILE A 144 -12.25 12.18 -14.37
C ILE A 144 -12.83 12.79 -15.67
N ALA A 145 -12.93 11.99 -16.74
CA ALA A 145 -13.40 12.43 -18.06
C ALA A 145 -14.92 12.57 -18.14
N ALA A 146 -15.67 11.91 -17.26
CA ALA A 146 -17.11 12.07 -17.08
C ALA A 146 -17.40 12.79 -15.76
N PRO A 147 -17.11 14.10 -15.65
CA PRO A 147 -17.67 14.88 -14.56
C PRO A 147 -19.19 14.85 -14.73
N GLY A 148 -19.91 14.31 -13.75
CA GLY A 148 -21.37 14.36 -13.72
C GLY A 148 -21.90 15.77 -13.81
#